data_AF-A0A7S1IU58-F1
#
_entry.id   AF-A0A7S1IU58-F1
#
_cell.length_a   1.000
_cell.length_b   1.000
_cell.length_c   1.000
_cell.angle_alpha   90.00
_cell.angle_beta   90.00
_cell.angle_gamma   90.00
#
_symmetry.space_group_name_H-M   'P 1'
#
loop_
_entity.id
_entity.type
_entity.pdbx_description
1 polymer ?
#
loop_
_entity_poly.entity_id
_entity_poly.type
_entity_poly.pdbx_seq_one_letter_code
_entity_poly.pdbx_strand_id
1 'polypeptide(L)'
;DETALGTLHSNRSAAYFAIADYANAIQDADECIRLRPKWAKGYFRKAAALVQQQRLKEGVTAYERGLVFEPTNAAMKAARDDTILLQKVKYVPYPTSVMAPAKE
;
A
#
# COMPACT_ATOMS: atom_id res chain seq x y z
N ASP A 1 10.01 -25.98 -0.10
CA ASP A 1 10.19 -25.10 1.08
C ASP A 1 9.28 -23.88 0.92
N GLU A 2 8.38 -23.67 1.88
CA GLU A 2 7.40 -22.57 1.87
C GLU A 2 8.08 -21.20 2.01
N THR A 3 9.25 -21.14 2.66
CA THR A 3 10.02 -19.90 2.79
C THR A 3 10.60 -19.44 1.45
N ALA A 4 11.15 -20.37 0.67
CA ALA A 4 11.59 -20.13 -0.70
C ALA A 4 10.42 -19.69 -1.61
N LEU A 5 9.26 -20.33 -1.50
CA LEU A 5 8.08 -19.97 -2.28
C LEU A 5 7.57 -18.56 -1.94
N GLY A 6 7.50 -18.20 -0.65
CA GLY A 6 7.14 -16.84 -0.23
C GLY A 6 8.11 -15.78 -0.76
N THR A 7 9.41 -16.10 -0.80
CA THR A 7 10.44 -15.22 -1.39
C THR A 7 10.23 -15.04 -2.90
N LEU A 8 9.90 -16.11 -3.62
CA LEU A 8 9.61 -16.06 -5.05
C LEU A 8 8.40 -15.16 -5.35
N HIS A 9 7.29 -15.33 -4.63
CA HIS A 9 6.12 -14.47 -4.77
C HIS A 9 6.45 -13.00 -4.45
N SER A 10 7.25 -12.72 -3.43
CA SER A 10 7.69 -11.34 -3.14
C SER A 10 8.50 -10.71 -4.27
N ASN A 11 9.36 -11.48 -4.93
CA ASN A 11 10.17 -11.02 -6.05
C ASN A 11 9.32 -10.84 -7.31
N ARG A 12 8.41 -11.76 -7.59
CA ARG A 12 7.49 -11.67 -8.73
C ARG A 12 6.50 -10.52 -8.57
N SER A 13 5.98 -10.28 -7.36
CA SER A 13 5.21 -9.09 -7.01
C SER A 13 5.98 -7.79 -7.33
N ALA A 14 7.27 -7.74 -7.00
CA ALA A 14 8.12 -6.59 -7.32
C ALA A 14 8.30 -6.41 -8.83
N ALA A 15 8.43 -7.51 -9.59
CA ALA A 15 8.54 -7.46 -11.04
C ALA A 15 7.24 -6.96 -11.69
N TYR A 16 6.09 -7.46 -11.25
CA TYR A 16 4.78 -6.97 -11.70
C TYR A 16 4.59 -5.48 -11.38
N PHE A 17 4.99 -5.06 -10.18
CA PHE A 17 4.97 -3.64 -9.80
C PHE A 17 5.81 -2.77 -10.75
N ALA A 18 7.00 -3.23 -11.14
CA ALA A 18 7.91 -2.49 -12.02
C ALA A 18 7.34 -2.30 -13.44
N ILE A 19 6.46 -3.20 -13.90
CA ILE A 19 5.76 -3.08 -15.18
C ILE A 19 4.35 -2.48 -15.05
N ALA A 20 4.06 -1.85 -13.91
CA ALA A 20 2.77 -1.25 -13.58
C ALA A 20 1.57 -2.22 -13.56
N ASP A 21 1.80 -3.52 -13.52
CA ASP A 21 0.78 -4.54 -13.30
C ASP A 21 0.49 -4.70 -11.81
N TYR A 22 -0.17 -3.70 -11.25
CA TYR A 22 -0.43 -3.66 -9.82
C TYR A 22 -1.41 -4.74 -9.35
N ALA A 23 -2.28 -5.24 -10.23
CA ALA A 23 -3.25 -6.27 -9.88
C ALA A 23 -2.53 -7.60 -9.57
N ASN A 24 -1.66 -8.04 -10.48
CA ASN A 24 -0.86 -9.24 -10.25
C ASN A 24 0.18 -9.03 -9.13
N ALA A 25 0.71 -7.81 -8.98
CA ALA A 25 1.59 -7.49 -7.86
C ALA A 25 0.91 -7.70 -6.50
N ILE A 26 -0.38 -7.31 -6.36
CA ILE A 26 -1.15 -7.53 -5.13
C ILE A 26 -1.39 -9.01 -4.90
N GLN A 27 -1.80 -9.76 -5.93
CA GLN A 27 -2.04 -11.20 -5.80
C GLN A 27 -0.80 -11.95 -5.30
N ASP A 28 0.37 -11.65 -5.87
CA ASP A 28 1.62 -12.25 -5.41
C ASP A 28 2.04 -11.78 -4.02
N ALA A 29 1.77 -10.52 -3.67
CA ALA A 29 2.03 -10.04 -2.33
C ALA A 29 1.13 -10.76 -1.29
N ASP A 30 -0.12 -11.04 -1.63
CA ASP A 30 -1.05 -11.80 -0.79
C ASP A 30 -0.61 -13.25 -0.62
N GLU A 31 -0.13 -13.89 -1.68
CA GLU A 31 0.42 -15.24 -1.59
C GLU A 31 1.72 -15.28 -0.75
N CYS A 32 2.58 -14.26 -0.90
CA CYS A 32 3.73 -14.08 -0.03
C CYS A 32 3.32 -13.94 1.45
N ILE A 33 2.26 -13.18 1.75
CA ILE A 33 1.75 -13.02 3.12
C ILE A 33 1.15 -14.33 3.64
N ARG A 34 0.42 -15.07 2.81
CA ARG A 34 -0.15 -16.37 3.17
C ARG A 34 0.93 -17.38 3.56
N LEU A 35 2.02 -17.42 2.81
CA LEU A 35 3.15 -18.33 3.04
C LEU A 35 4.07 -17.84 4.17
N ARG A 36 4.22 -16.52 4.34
CA ARG A 36 5.13 -15.91 5.33
C ARG A 36 4.43 -14.76 6.07
N PRO A 37 3.46 -15.05 6.95
CA PRO A 37 2.60 -14.04 7.57
C PRO A 37 3.33 -13.09 8.52
N LYS A 38 4.52 -13.45 9.01
CA LYS A 38 5.34 -12.58 9.87
C LYS A 38 6.38 -11.76 9.10
N TRP A 39 6.44 -11.89 7.78
CA TRP A 39 7.46 -11.23 6.98
C TRP A 39 6.95 -9.91 6.42
N ALA A 40 7.46 -8.79 6.96
CA ALA A 40 6.96 -7.46 6.63
C ALA A 40 7.08 -7.12 5.13
N LYS A 41 8.01 -7.74 4.40
CA LYS A 41 8.21 -7.48 2.96
C LYS A 41 6.96 -7.79 2.12
N GLY A 42 6.19 -8.84 2.45
CA GLY A 42 4.94 -9.14 1.74
C GLY A 42 3.92 -8.01 1.86
N TYR A 43 3.74 -7.51 3.08
CA TYR A 43 2.88 -6.36 3.37
C TYR A 43 3.34 -5.08 2.67
N PHE A 44 4.66 -4.83 2.63
CA PHE A 44 5.22 -3.69 1.90
C PHE A 44 4.87 -3.75 0.41
N ARG A 45 5.05 -4.91 -0.23
CA ARG A 45 4.72 -5.11 -1.64
C ARG A 45 3.24 -4.86 -1.93
N LYS A 46 2.36 -5.44 -1.09
CA LYS A 46 0.91 -5.24 -1.21
C LYS A 46 0.54 -3.77 -1.09
N ALA A 47 1.05 -3.10 -0.06
CA ALA A 47 0.77 -1.71 0.21
C ALA A 47 1.21 -0.80 -0.94
N ALA A 48 2.45 -0.96 -1.43
CA ALA A 48 2.97 -0.18 -2.55
C ALA A 48 2.08 -0.31 -3.80
N ALA A 49 1.68 -1.53 -4.16
CA ALA A 49 0.81 -1.77 -5.32
C ALA A 49 -0.60 -1.18 -5.13
N LEU A 50 -1.18 -1.27 -3.93
CA LEU A 50 -2.46 -0.64 -3.60
C LEU A 50 -2.41 0.88 -3.73
N VAL A 51 -1.31 1.51 -3.29
CA VAL A 51 -1.12 2.96 -3.41
C VAL A 51 -1.12 3.39 -4.87
N GLN A 52 -0.46 2.64 -5.75
CA GLN A 52 -0.46 2.95 -7.19
C GLN A 52 -1.85 2.82 -7.83
N GLN A 53 -2.67 1.86 -7.35
CA GLN A 53 -4.09 1.77 -7.73
C GLN A 53 -4.99 2.81 -7.06
N GLN A 54 -4.43 3.81 -6.36
CA GLN A 54 -5.18 4.83 -5.62
C GLN A 54 -6.05 4.29 -4.48
N ARG A 55 -5.82 3.04 -4.06
CA ARG A 55 -6.48 2.37 -2.93
C ARG A 55 -5.75 2.71 -1.62
N LEU A 56 -5.63 4.01 -1.36
CA LEU A 56 -4.74 4.56 -0.32
C LEU A 56 -5.07 4.03 1.08
N LYS A 57 -6.35 3.94 1.43
CA LYS A 57 -6.80 3.40 2.73
C LYS A 57 -6.30 1.98 2.96
N GLU A 58 -6.47 1.12 1.96
CA GLU A 58 -6.02 -0.28 2.03
C GLU A 58 -4.49 -0.37 2.05
N GLY A 59 -3.80 0.52 1.32
CA GLY A 59 -2.35 0.65 1.36
C GLY A 59 -1.82 0.97 2.75
N VAL A 60 -2.41 1.96 3.44
CA VAL A 60 -2.07 2.31 4.83
C VAL A 60 -2.26 1.11 5.74
N THR A 61 -3.42 0.45 5.69
CA THR A 61 -3.69 -0.75 6.51
C THR A 61 -2.67 -1.87 6.24
N ALA A 62 -2.26 -2.07 5.00
CA ALA A 62 -1.24 -3.06 4.67
C ALA A 62 0.12 -2.70 5.27
N TYR A 63 0.57 -1.44 5.18
CA TYR A 63 1.80 -0.99 5.85
C TYR A 63 1.72 -1.15 7.37
N GLU A 64 0.61 -0.78 8.00
CA GLU A 64 0.41 -0.95 9.44
C GLU A 64 0.53 -2.41 9.88
N ARG A 65 -0.07 -3.35 9.13
CA ARG A 65 0.08 -4.78 9.39
C ARG A 65 1.52 -5.27 9.27
N GLY A 66 2.28 -4.76 8.30
CA GLY A 66 3.72 -5.07 8.17
C GLY A 66 4.53 -4.54 9.35
N LEU A 67 4.22 -3.33 9.82
CA LEU A 67 4.88 -2.68 10.95
C LEU A 67 4.60 -3.37 12.30
N VAL A 68 3.53 -4.17 12.41
CA VAL A 68 3.33 -5.03 13.59
C VAL A 68 4.50 -6.02 13.76
N PHE A 69 5.05 -6.52 12.65
CA PHE A 69 6.15 -7.49 12.66
C PHE A 69 7.53 -6.84 12.62
N GLU A 70 7.67 -5.71 11.93
CA GLU A 70 8.92 -4.93 11.87
C GLU A 70 8.68 -3.46 12.27
N PRO A 71 8.46 -3.17 13.57
CA PRO A 71 8.08 -1.84 14.04
C PRO A 71 9.19 -0.80 13.91
N THR A 72 10.44 -1.22 13.64
CA THR A 72 11.59 -0.33 13.42
C THR A 72 11.90 -0.10 11.94
N ASN A 73 11.10 -0.65 11.01
CA ASN A 73 11.31 -0.49 9.57
C ASN A 73 11.02 0.95 9.12
N ALA A 74 12.07 1.77 9.04
CA ALA A 74 11.98 3.19 8.72
C ALA A 74 11.38 3.45 7.33
N ALA A 75 11.74 2.63 6.33
CA ALA A 75 11.23 2.76 4.97
C ALA A 75 9.71 2.51 4.91
N MET A 76 9.22 1.52 5.64
CA MET A 76 7.79 1.22 5.72
C MET A 76 7.01 2.32 6.46
N LYS A 77 7.57 2.91 7.53
CA LYS A 77 6.97 4.06 8.22
C LYS A 77 6.84 5.26 7.28
N ALA A 78 7.93 5.62 6.59
CA ALA A 78 7.94 6.72 5.64
C ALA A 78 6.90 6.50 4.54
N ALA A 79 6.86 5.31 3.92
CA ALA A 79 5.89 5.00 2.88
C ALA A 79 4.42 5.06 3.37
N ARG A 80 4.14 4.62 4.60
CA ARG A 80 2.83 4.76 5.22
C ARG A 80 2.46 6.22 5.42
N ASP A 81 3.37 7.01 5.98
CA ASP A 81 3.14 8.41 6.31
C ASP A 81 2.92 9.24 5.04
N ASP A 82 3.71 8.99 3.98
CA ASP A 82 3.49 9.56 2.64
C ASP A 82 2.12 9.19 2.08
N THR A 83 1.69 7.93 2.25
CA THR A 83 0.37 7.48 1.80
C THR A 83 -0.76 8.19 2.56
N ILE A 84 -0.60 8.42 3.86
CA ILE A 84 -1.56 9.18 4.68
C ILE A 84 -1.62 10.63 4.20
N LEU A 85 -0.48 11.25 3.86
CA LEU A 85 -0.45 12.59 3.29
C LEU A 85 -1.17 12.64 1.93
N LEU A 86 -0.90 11.70 1.03
CA LEU A 86 -1.61 11.59 -0.25
C LEU A 86 -3.13 11.45 -0.05
N GLN A 87 -3.56 10.68 0.96
CA GLN A 87 -4.97 10.54 1.28
C GLN A 87 -5.60 11.87 1.73
N LYS A 88 -4.89 12.66 2.54
CA LYS A 88 -5.33 13.98 3.01
C LYS A 88 -5.35 15.03 1.90
N VAL A 89 -4.34 15.03 1.01
CA VAL A 89 -4.29 15.95 -0.13
C VAL A 89 -5.42 15.65 -1.12
N LYS A 90 -5.77 14.38 -1.31
CA LYS A 90 -6.96 14.01 -2.09
C LYS A 90 -8.27 14.35 -1.37
N TYR A 91 -8.27 14.27 -0.05
CA TYR A 91 -9.39 14.61 0.81
C TYR A 91 -9.27 16.05 1.30
N VAL A 92 -9.29 17.02 0.38
CA VAL A 92 -9.61 18.41 0.73
C VAL A 92 -11.12 18.54 0.55
N PRO A 93 -11.92 18.62 1.63
CA PRO A 93 -13.32 19.00 1.45
C PRO A 93 -13.31 20.37 0.78
N TYR A 94 -13.86 20.47 -0.43
CA TYR A 94 -14.16 21.78 -1.02
C TYR A 94 -14.88 22.58 0.06
N PRO A 95 -14.39 23.77 0.46
CA PRO A 95 -15.11 24.58 1.42
C PRO A 95 -16.47 24.90 0.80
N THR A 96 -17.53 24.37 1.41
CA THR A 96 -18.93 24.61 1.03
C THR A 96 -19.32 26.10 1.15
N SER A 97 -18.41 26.99 1.56
CA SER A 97 -18.62 28.43 1.69
C SER A 97 -18.28 29.26 0.44
N VAL A 98 -17.67 28.68 -0.61
CA VAL A 98 -17.26 29.46 -1.81
C VAL A 98 -18.18 29.31 -3.02
N MET A 99 -19.31 28.60 -2.89
CA MET A 99 -20.33 28.50 -3.93
C MET A 99 -21.73 28.76 -3.38
N ALA A 100 -21.99 29.99 -2.96
CA ALA A 100 -23.33 30.55 -3.12
C ALA A 100 -23.31 31.33 -4.43
N PRO A 101 -24.02 30.90 -5.49
CA PRO A 101 -24.26 31.79 -6.62
C PRO A 101 -25.02 33.02 -6.09
N ALA A 102 -24.58 34.21 -6.49
CA ALA A 102 -25.32 35.43 -6.26
C ALA A 102 -26.73 35.23 -6.82
N LYS A 103 -27.74 35.25 -5.95
CA LYS A 103 -29.13 35.31 -6.38
C LYS A 103 -29.35 36.69 -6.99
N GLU A 104 -29.75 36.71 -8.26
CA GLU A 104 -30.33 37.88 -8.94
C GLU A 104 -31.64 38.33 -8.27
#